data_AF-S7XB73-F1
#
_entry.id   AF-S7XB73-F1
#
_cell.length_a   1.000
_cell.length_b   1.000
_cell.length_c   1.000
_cell.angle_alpha   90.00
_cell.angle_beta   90.00
_cell.angle_gamma   90.00
#
_symmetry.space_group_name_H-M   'P 1'
#
loop_
_entity.id
_entity.type
_entity.pdbx_description
1 polymer ?
#
loop_
_entity_poly.entity_id
_entity_poly.type
_entity_poly.pdbx_seq_one_letter_code
_entity_poly.pdbx_strand_id
1 'polypeptide(L)'
;LPKPIPAPEPTPIPSPQPVPNPQPAPSNPIDGKLVKQAIRKVVDGYVFEENGTSRYISAKELSAETVAAIDDKLAKQESLSHELRAKKTNLASGDQKFYNKVYDLLATVHQDLISNKGRQADFDAFDRLLERLNDESSDKVKLVDDILTFLAPIRHPERLGKLNAQIAYTDDEIQVAKLAGKYTTEDGYIFDPRDITSDEGDAYVTPHMSHSHWIKKDSLSEAERAAGQAYAKEKGLTPPSTNHQSSGNTEAKGAEAIYNRVKAAKKVPLDRMPYNLQHTVEVKNGSLIIPHYDHYHNIKFEWFDEGLYEAPKGYTLEELFETVKYYVEHPNERPHSDSGWGNASDHVQRNHNSQAANNQTEKPTEEKPQTEKIEEEKPREEKPKNEKAESPKPKESEESEEELPSEPEGPQVETEKVEEKLREAQELLKKIKDPILKSNANETLTGLKNNLLFGSQDNNTIMAEAEKLLVLLKESK
;
A
#
# COMPACT_ATOMS: atom_id res chain seq x y z
N LEU A 1 40.78 -38.66 -87.16
CA LEU A 1 40.03 -37.79 -86.23
C LEU A 1 39.42 -38.67 -85.15
N PRO A 2 39.50 -38.30 -83.86
CA PRO A 2 39.10 -39.18 -82.74
C PRO A 2 37.57 -39.31 -82.60
N LYS A 3 37.12 -40.41 -81.97
CA LYS A 3 35.71 -40.62 -81.60
C LYS A 3 35.36 -39.80 -80.34
N PRO A 4 34.09 -39.35 -80.17
CA PRO A 4 33.62 -38.77 -78.92
C PRO A 4 33.64 -39.76 -77.75
N ILE A 5 33.81 -39.24 -76.53
CA ILE A 5 33.68 -39.98 -75.28
C ILE A 5 32.20 -39.95 -74.85
N PRO A 6 31.60 -41.06 -74.35
CA PRO A 6 30.23 -41.05 -73.84
C PRO A 6 30.07 -40.17 -72.59
N ALA A 7 28.91 -39.52 -72.44
CA ALA A 7 28.54 -38.85 -71.19
C ALA A 7 28.16 -39.89 -70.10
N PRO A 8 28.37 -39.60 -68.81
CA PRO A 8 27.98 -40.49 -67.72
C PRO A 8 26.45 -40.54 -67.53
N GLU A 9 25.93 -41.69 -67.14
CA GLU A 9 24.51 -41.85 -66.81
C GLU A 9 24.16 -41.18 -65.46
N PRO A 10 22.94 -40.62 -65.32
CA PRO A 10 22.49 -40.05 -64.06
C PRO A 10 22.15 -41.14 -63.03
N THR A 11 22.71 -41.03 -61.82
CA THR A 11 22.37 -41.92 -60.70
C THR A 11 20.91 -41.77 -60.28
N PRO A 12 20.18 -42.86 -59.96
CA PRO A 12 18.79 -42.80 -59.53
C PRO A 12 18.64 -42.09 -58.19
N ILE A 13 17.69 -41.15 -58.11
CA ILE A 13 17.33 -40.44 -56.88
C ILE A 13 16.48 -41.41 -56.01
N PRO A 14 16.78 -41.58 -54.72
CA PRO A 14 15.95 -42.40 -53.84
C PRO A 14 14.57 -41.76 -53.63
N SER A 15 13.50 -42.55 -53.73
CA SER A 15 12.14 -42.08 -53.48
C SER A 15 11.99 -41.51 -52.07
N PRO A 16 11.28 -40.38 -51.89
CA PRO A 16 11.02 -39.84 -50.56
C PRO A 16 10.20 -40.84 -49.74
N GLN A 17 10.67 -41.15 -48.53
CA GLN A 17 9.88 -41.92 -47.57
C GLN A 17 8.65 -41.11 -47.12
N PRO A 18 7.53 -41.77 -46.76
CA PRO A 18 6.40 -41.07 -46.15
C PRO A 18 6.85 -40.32 -44.90
N VAL A 19 6.56 -39.02 -44.83
CA VAL A 19 6.80 -38.24 -43.61
C VAL A 19 5.96 -38.86 -42.49
N PRO A 20 6.55 -39.20 -41.32
CA PRO A 20 5.77 -39.66 -40.18
C PRO A 20 4.69 -38.65 -39.85
N ASN A 21 3.44 -39.12 -39.71
CA ASN A 21 2.32 -38.26 -39.37
C ASN A 21 2.65 -37.53 -38.06
N PRO A 22 2.46 -36.20 -37.94
CA PRO A 22 2.77 -35.48 -36.71
C PRO A 22 2.07 -36.15 -35.53
N GLN A 23 2.85 -36.70 -34.60
CA GLN A 23 2.29 -37.33 -33.42
C GLN A 23 1.52 -36.22 -32.66
N PRO A 24 0.26 -36.44 -32.28
CA PRO A 24 -0.48 -35.47 -31.49
C PRO A 24 0.35 -35.06 -30.26
N ALA A 25 0.32 -33.77 -29.93
CA ALA A 25 0.89 -33.30 -28.67
C ALA A 25 0.31 -34.15 -27.53
N PRO A 26 1.12 -34.54 -26.53
CA PRO A 26 0.66 -35.44 -25.46
C PRO A 26 -0.51 -34.79 -24.73
N SER A 27 -1.71 -35.30 -24.97
CA SER A 27 -2.96 -34.79 -24.40
C SER A 27 -2.90 -34.89 -22.88
N ASN A 28 -2.76 -33.75 -22.21
CA ASN A 28 -2.80 -33.73 -20.76
C ASN A 28 -4.25 -33.94 -20.33
N PRO A 29 -4.50 -34.80 -19.31
CA PRO A 29 -5.85 -35.10 -18.88
C PRO A 29 -6.54 -33.84 -18.35
N ILE A 30 -7.74 -33.55 -18.87
CA ILE A 30 -8.57 -32.42 -18.43
C ILE A 30 -8.96 -32.61 -16.96
N ASP A 31 -8.64 -31.62 -16.11
CA ASP A 31 -9.10 -31.64 -14.72
C ASP A 31 -10.61 -31.28 -14.64
N GLY A 32 -11.43 -32.33 -14.64
CA GLY A 32 -12.89 -32.24 -14.50
C GLY A 32 -13.38 -31.77 -13.11
N LYS A 33 -12.51 -31.58 -12.11
CA LYS A 33 -12.85 -30.86 -10.87
C LYS A 33 -12.64 -29.36 -11.09
N LEU A 34 -11.50 -28.93 -11.63
CA LEU A 34 -11.23 -27.52 -11.93
C LEU A 34 -12.27 -26.93 -12.90
N VAL A 35 -12.61 -27.64 -13.98
CA VAL A 35 -13.66 -27.22 -14.93
C VAL A 35 -14.99 -26.94 -14.20
N LYS A 36 -15.39 -27.78 -13.24
CA LYS A 36 -16.64 -27.56 -12.48
C LYS A 36 -16.56 -26.36 -11.52
N GLN A 37 -15.39 -26.13 -10.92
CA GLN A 37 -15.17 -25.08 -9.92
C GLN A 37 -14.96 -23.68 -10.49
N ALA A 38 -14.53 -23.56 -11.75
CA ALA A 38 -14.26 -22.26 -12.37
C ALA A 38 -15.54 -21.42 -12.47
N ILE A 39 -15.60 -20.29 -11.77
CA ILE A 39 -16.77 -19.39 -11.73
C ILE A 39 -16.63 -18.18 -12.66
N ARG A 40 -15.40 -17.72 -12.93
CA ARG A 40 -15.08 -16.61 -13.86
C ARG A 40 -13.62 -16.64 -14.32
N LYS A 41 -13.32 -15.92 -15.40
CA LYS A 41 -11.98 -15.66 -15.93
C LYS A 41 -11.59 -14.23 -15.57
N VAL A 42 -10.41 -13.99 -15.01
CA VAL A 42 -9.98 -12.67 -14.51
C VAL A 42 -8.46 -12.54 -14.68
N VAL A 43 -7.98 -11.35 -15.07
CA VAL A 43 -6.58 -11.06 -15.46
C VAL A 43 -6.02 -12.09 -16.45
N ASP A 44 -5.12 -12.99 -16.01
CA ASP A 44 -4.43 -13.98 -16.85
C ASP A 44 -4.77 -15.44 -16.46
N GLY A 45 -5.89 -15.63 -15.75
CA GLY A 45 -6.27 -16.89 -15.15
C GLY A 45 -7.74 -16.96 -14.77
N TYR A 46 -8.03 -17.79 -13.76
CA TYR A 46 -9.40 -18.18 -13.42
C TYR A 46 -9.62 -18.18 -11.91
N VAL A 47 -10.82 -17.78 -11.50
CA VAL A 47 -11.27 -17.89 -10.11
C VAL A 47 -12.10 -19.15 -9.96
N PHE A 48 -11.74 -19.98 -9.00
CA PHE A 48 -12.37 -21.25 -8.65
C PHE A 48 -12.99 -21.14 -7.27
N GLU A 49 -14.17 -21.71 -7.08
CA GLU A 49 -14.83 -21.75 -5.77
C GLU A 49 -15.02 -23.20 -5.29
N GLU A 50 -14.70 -23.47 -4.03
CA GLU A 50 -14.99 -24.72 -3.33
C GLU A 50 -15.57 -24.40 -1.95
N ASN A 51 -16.80 -24.84 -1.68
CA ASN A 51 -17.50 -24.61 -0.39
C ASN A 51 -17.56 -23.13 0.05
N GLY A 52 -17.68 -22.20 -0.91
CA GLY A 52 -17.68 -20.75 -0.66
C GLY A 52 -16.28 -20.12 -0.54
N THR A 53 -15.21 -20.90 -0.48
CA THR A 53 -13.83 -20.40 -0.54
C THR A 53 -13.42 -20.19 -1.99
N SER A 54 -13.13 -18.94 -2.38
CA SER A 54 -12.56 -18.59 -3.69
C SER A 54 -11.04 -18.69 -3.69
N ARG A 55 -10.46 -19.13 -4.81
CA ARG A 55 -8.99 -19.19 -5.06
C ARG A 55 -8.67 -18.89 -6.53
N TYR A 56 -7.50 -18.33 -6.80
CA TYR A 56 -7.00 -18.07 -8.15
C TYR A 56 -6.06 -19.19 -8.64
N ILE A 57 -5.96 -19.35 -9.96
CA ILE A 57 -4.86 -20.05 -10.63
C ILE A 57 -4.57 -19.30 -11.94
N SER A 58 -3.30 -19.00 -12.27
CA SER A 58 -2.96 -18.45 -13.59
C SER A 58 -3.21 -19.50 -14.68
N ALA A 59 -3.64 -19.08 -15.87
CA ALA A 59 -3.83 -20.00 -17.01
C ALA A 59 -2.51 -20.69 -17.42
N LYS A 60 -1.35 -20.15 -17.01
CA LYS A 60 -0.01 -20.72 -17.23
C LYS A 60 0.29 -21.96 -16.39
N GLU A 61 -0.44 -22.16 -15.28
CA GLU A 61 -0.30 -23.31 -14.39
C GLU A 61 -1.25 -24.47 -14.77
N LEU A 62 -2.09 -24.25 -15.79
CA LEU A 62 -3.11 -25.20 -16.25
C LEU A 62 -2.72 -25.80 -17.61
N SER A 63 -3.20 -27.02 -17.88
CA SER A 63 -3.06 -27.63 -19.21
C SER A 63 -3.92 -26.91 -20.24
N ALA A 64 -3.47 -26.83 -21.49
CA ALA A 64 -4.20 -26.15 -22.57
C ALA A 64 -5.61 -26.74 -22.80
N GLU A 65 -5.76 -28.05 -22.59
CA GLU A 65 -7.01 -28.79 -22.64
C GLU A 65 -7.94 -28.41 -21.49
N THR A 66 -7.40 -28.20 -20.28
CA THR A 66 -8.15 -27.73 -19.11
C THR A 66 -8.57 -26.27 -19.27
N VAL A 67 -7.68 -25.41 -19.78
CA VAL A 67 -7.97 -24.01 -20.14
C VAL A 67 -9.11 -23.94 -21.16
N ALA A 68 -9.04 -24.72 -22.24
CA ALA A 68 -10.09 -24.76 -23.26
C ALA A 68 -11.44 -25.27 -22.71
N ALA A 69 -11.42 -26.27 -21.82
CA ALA A 69 -12.63 -26.79 -21.18
C ALA A 69 -13.27 -25.80 -20.18
N ILE A 70 -12.45 -24.98 -19.49
CA ILE A 70 -12.95 -23.89 -18.65
C ILE A 70 -13.54 -22.76 -19.52
N ASP A 71 -12.86 -22.34 -20.58
CA ASP A 71 -13.36 -21.30 -21.49
C ASP A 71 -14.68 -21.72 -22.18
N ASP A 72 -14.81 -22.99 -22.61
CA ASP A 72 -16.05 -23.54 -23.15
C ASP A 72 -17.21 -23.52 -22.12
N LYS A 73 -16.95 -23.83 -20.86
CA LYS A 73 -17.94 -23.70 -19.77
C LYS A 73 -18.36 -22.24 -19.56
N LEU A 74 -17.39 -21.32 -19.45
CA LEU A 74 -17.68 -19.90 -19.16
C LEU A 74 -18.34 -19.19 -20.35
N ALA A 75 -18.03 -19.61 -21.59
CA ALA A 75 -18.77 -19.19 -22.77
C ALA A 75 -20.26 -19.56 -22.68
N LYS A 76 -20.58 -20.76 -22.17
CA LYS A 76 -21.95 -21.28 -21.99
C LYS A 76 -22.68 -20.80 -20.73
N GLN A 77 -21.98 -20.13 -19.80
CA GLN A 77 -22.60 -19.48 -18.65
C GLN A 77 -23.55 -18.37 -19.14
N GLU A 78 -24.76 -18.28 -18.59
CA GLU A 78 -25.70 -17.21 -18.94
C GLU A 78 -25.30 -15.90 -18.23
N SER A 79 -25.58 -14.76 -18.88
CA SER A 79 -25.39 -13.44 -18.27
C SER A 79 -26.68 -13.05 -17.54
N LEU A 80 -26.60 -12.82 -16.22
CA LEU A 80 -27.72 -12.28 -15.45
C LEU A 80 -27.87 -10.78 -15.69
N SER A 81 -29.11 -10.31 -15.81
CA SER A 81 -29.44 -8.88 -15.81
C SER A 81 -29.50 -8.36 -14.37
N HIS A 82 -28.70 -7.34 -14.07
CA HIS A 82 -28.73 -6.62 -12.79
C HIS A 82 -28.65 -5.10 -13.04
N GLU A 83 -29.39 -4.32 -12.26
CA GLU A 83 -29.41 -2.86 -12.35
C GLU A 83 -28.73 -2.24 -11.12
N LEU A 84 -27.92 -1.20 -11.34
CA LEU A 84 -27.30 -0.45 -10.25
C LEU A 84 -28.33 0.49 -9.63
N ARG A 85 -28.67 0.28 -8.34
CA ARG A 85 -29.57 1.17 -7.57
C ARG A 85 -29.02 2.59 -7.56
N ALA A 86 -29.87 3.59 -7.80
CA ALA A 86 -29.45 4.99 -7.96
C ALA A 86 -28.77 5.57 -6.69
N LYS A 87 -27.77 6.43 -6.91
CA LYS A 87 -26.96 7.11 -5.89
C LYS A 87 -27.81 8.01 -4.98
N LYS A 88 -27.69 7.86 -3.65
CA LYS A 88 -28.41 8.67 -2.65
C LYS A 88 -27.91 10.11 -2.68
N THR A 89 -28.83 11.07 -2.91
CA THR A 89 -28.50 12.51 -3.00
C THR A 89 -28.59 13.24 -1.67
N ASN A 90 -29.41 12.75 -0.74
CA ASN A 90 -29.69 13.39 0.53
C ASN A 90 -28.85 12.69 1.61
N LEU A 91 -27.69 13.27 1.91
CA LEU A 91 -26.68 12.75 2.85
C LEU A 91 -26.23 13.87 3.80
N ALA A 92 -25.75 13.51 4.98
CA ALA A 92 -24.99 14.44 5.82
C ALA A 92 -23.66 14.79 5.14
N SER A 93 -23.24 16.05 5.24
CA SER A 93 -22.04 16.56 4.53
C SER A 93 -20.76 15.81 4.88
N GLY A 94 -20.59 15.40 6.14
CA GLY A 94 -19.44 14.59 6.57
C GLY A 94 -19.39 13.19 5.97
N ASP A 95 -20.54 12.62 5.60
CA ASP A 95 -20.63 11.26 5.03
C ASP A 95 -20.53 11.26 3.51
N GLN A 96 -20.82 12.39 2.85
CA GLN A 96 -20.91 12.49 1.40
C GLN A 96 -19.62 12.08 0.67
N LYS A 97 -18.43 12.41 1.20
CA LYS A 97 -17.14 12.03 0.60
C LYS A 97 -16.89 10.52 0.67
N PHE A 98 -17.17 9.90 1.82
CA PHE A 98 -17.08 8.45 2.01
C PHE A 98 -18.10 7.73 1.13
N TYR A 99 -19.38 8.12 1.20
CA TYR A 99 -20.46 7.53 0.42
C TYR A 99 -20.17 7.58 -1.08
N ASN A 100 -19.72 8.73 -1.60
CA ASN A 100 -19.39 8.87 -3.02
C ASN A 100 -18.30 7.88 -3.44
N LYS A 101 -17.15 7.89 -2.77
CA LYS A 101 -16.01 6.99 -3.11
C LYS A 101 -16.39 5.52 -3.03
N VAL A 102 -17.14 5.10 -2.00
CA VAL A 102 -17.60 3.70 -1.89
C VAL A 102 -18.62 3.35 -2.98
N TYR A 103 -19.57 4.24 -3.27
CA TYR A 103 -20.56 4.01 -4.33
C TYR A 103 -19.89 3.91 -5.71
N ASP A 104 -18.90 4.75 -6.01
CA ASP A 104 -18.22 4.78 -7.31
C ASP A 104 -17.29 3.56 -7.49
N LEU A 105 -16.66 3.09 -6.39
CA LEU A 105 -15.96 1.81 -6.34
C LEU A 105 -16.92 0.63 -6.58
N LEU A 106 -18.07 0.59 -5.90
CA LEU A 106 -19.10 -0.44 -6.10
C LEU A 106 -19.71 -0.39 -7.51
N ALA A 107 -19.93 0.80 -8.08
CA ALA A 107 -20.41 0.97 -9.46
C ALA A 107 -19.43 0.38 -10.48
N THR A 108 -18.12 0.46 -10.21
CA THR A 108 -17.08 -0.19 -11.01
C THR A 108 -17.17 -1.71 -10.91
N VAL A 109 -17.29 -2.25 -9.68
CA VAL A 109 -17.46 -3.71 -9.44
C VAL A 109 -18.72 -4.26 -10.10
N HIS A 110 -19.81 -3.49 -10.15
CA HIS A 110 -21.02 -3.86 -10.87
C HIS A 110 -20.74 -4.10 -12.37
N GLN A 111 -19.94 -3.24 -13.01
CA GLN A 111 -19.55 -3.44 -14.42
C GLN A 111 -18.65 -4.66 -14.60
N ASP A 112 -17.75 -4.95 -13.65
CA ASP A 112 -16.94 -6.18 -13.68
C ASP A 112 -17.81 -7.43 -13.54
N LEU A 113 -18.83 -7.41 -12.68
CA LEU A 113 -19.77 -8.52 -12.51
C LEU A 113 -20.63 -8.75 -13.76
N ILE A 114 -21.15 -7.69 -14.39
CA ILE A 114 -21.88 -7.80 -15.66
C ILE A 114 -20.95 -8.37 -16.76
N SER A 115 -19.73 -7.86 -16.86
CA SER A 115 -18.75 -8.27 -17.89
C SER A 115 -18.28 -9.72 -17.72
N ASN A 116 -18.05 -10.16 -16.47
CA ASN A 116 -17.55 -11.50 -16.15
C ASN A 116 -18.67 -12.53 -15.85
N LYS A 117 -19.93 -12.21 -16.20
CA LYS A 117 -21.12 -13.07 -15.99
C LYS A 117 -21.29 -13.52 -14.53
N GLY A 118 -21.38 -12.54 -13.64
CA GLY A 118 -21.63 -12.73 -12.21
C GLY A 118 -22.83 -13.62 -11.93
N ARG A 119 -22.73 -14.42 -10.86
CA ARG A 119 -23.76 -15.34 -10.40
C ARG A 119 -24.76 -14.58 -9.52
N GLN A 120 -25.93 -15.17 -9.31
CA GLN A 120 -26.94 -14.58 -8.40
C GLN A 120 -26.35 -14.27 -7.02
N ALA A 121 -25.57 -15.20 -6.44
CA ALA A 121 -24.93 -14.99 -5.14
C ALA A 121 -23.89 -13.84 -5.12
N ASP A 122 -23.28 -13.50 -6.26
CA ASP A 122 -22.36 -12.35 -6.34
C ASP A 122 -23.15 -11.03 -6.33
N PHE A 123 -24.29 -10.98 -7.04
CA PHE A 123 -25.21 -9.85 -7.03
C PHE A 123 -25.96 -9.71 -5.69
N ASP A 124 -26.40 -10.82 -5.08
CA ASP A 124 -27.02 -10.84 -3.75
C ASP A 124 -26.08 -10.32 -2.65
N ALA A 125 -24.76 -10.49 -2.82
CA ALA A 125 -23.74 -9.91 -1.94
C ALA A 125 -23.52 -8.43 -2.24
N PHE A 126 -23.42 -8.05 -3.52
CA PHE A 126 -23.31 -6.66 -3.97
C PHE A 126 -24.45 -5.78 -3.43
N ASP A 127 -25.70 -6.24 -3.55
CA ASP A 127 -26.89 -5.48 -3.15
C ASP A 127 -26.95 -5.27 -1.62
N ARG A 128 -26.37 -6.18 -0.82
CA ARG A 128 -26.22 -6.02 0.64
C ARG A 128 -25.15 -5.00 1.03
N LEU A 129 -24.10 -4.88 0.23
CA LEU A 129 -23.08 -3.83 0.42
C LEU A 129 -23.67 -2.46 0.09
N LEU A 130 -24.48 -2.35 -0.97
CA LEU A 130 -25.25 -1.13 -1.27
C LEU A 130 -26.32 -0.83 -0.21
N GLU A 131 -27.03 -1.82 0.31
CA GLU A 131 -28.00 -1.62 1.40
C GLU A 131 -27.32 -1.01 2.63
N ARG A 132 -26.20 -1.59 3.07
CA ARG A 132 -25.39 -1.07 4.20
C ARG A 132 -24.76 0.28 3.92
N LEU A 133 -24.37 0.58 2.69
CA LEU A 133 -23.86 1.90 2.31
C LEU A 133 -24.93 3.00 2.43
N ASN A 134 -26.20 2.66 2.23
CA ASN A 134 -27.32 3.61 2.33
C ASN A 134 -27.84 3.78 3.77
N ASP A 135 -27.51 2.85 4.66
CA ASP A 135 -27.82 2.85 6.10
C ASP A 135 -26.83 3.71 6.89
N GLU A 136 -27.31 4.84 7.42
CA GLU A 136 -26.52 5.78 8.24
C GLU A 136 -26.10 5.19 9.60
N SER A 137 -26.65 4.05 10.02
CA SER A 137 -26.25 3.34 11.24
C SER A 137 -25.20 2.24 11.00
N SER A 138 -24.78 2.00 9.75
CA SER A 138 -23.81 0.95 9.44
C SER A 138 -22.39 1.28 9.92
N ASP A 139 -21.73 0.28 10.50
CA ASP A 139 -20.29 0.33 10.82
C ASP A 139 -19.49 0.48 9.51
N LYS A 140 -18.91 1.67 9.31
CA LYS A 140 -18.11 2.03 8.13
C LYS A 140 -16.83 1.22 8.03
N VAL A 141 -16.14 0.96 9.14
CA VAL A 141 -14.88 0.20 9.17
C VAL A 141 -15.18 -1.23 8.72
N LYS A 142 -16.20 -1.85 9.31
CA LYS A 142 -16.63 -3.19 8.90
C LYS A 142 -17.21 -3.22 7.48
N LEU A 143 -17.89 -2.16 7.02
CA LEU A 143 -18.36 -2.07 5.64
C LEU A 143 -17.19 -2.08 4.65
N VAL A 144 -16.11 -1.34 4.93
CA VAL A 144 -14.89 -1.39 4.12
C VAL A 144 -14.26 -2.78 4.14
N ASP A 145 -14.08 -3.41 5.30
CA ASP A 145 -13.48 -4.75 5.39
C ASP A 145 -14.27 -5.80 4.57
N ASP A 146 -15.60 -5.73 4.61
CA ASP A 146 -16.48 -6.61 3.82
C ASP A 146 -16.43 -6.27 2.31
N ILE A 147 -16.23 -5.00 1.92
CA ILE A 147 -16.03 -4.58 0.52
C ILE A 147 -14.67 -5.06 -0.02
N LEU A 148 -13.58 -4.86 0.72
CA LEU A 148 -12.23 -5.33 0.33
C LEU A 148 -12.21 -6.85 0.14
N THR A 149 -12.92 -7.57 1.01
CA THR A 149 -13.13 -9.03 0.88
C THR A 149 -13.91 -9.38 -0.40
N PHE A 150 -14.94 -8.60 -0.75
CA PHE A 150 -15.75 -8.81 -1.96
C PHE A 150 -14.99 -8.46 -3.26
N LEU A 151 -14.10 -7.47 -3.22
CA LEU A 151 -13.25 -7.05 -4.34
C LEU A 151 -12.26 -8.13 -4.78
N ALA A 152 -11.68 -8.88 -3.84
CA ALA A 152 -10.64 -9.88 -4.11
C ALA A 152 -11.05 -10.91 -5.20
N PRO A 153 -12.17 -11.66 -5.10
CA PRO A 153 -12.54 -12.63 -6.14
C PRO A 153 -13.04 -12.01 -7.46
N ILE A 154 -13.20 -10.68 -7.58
CA ILE A 154 -13.76 -10.01 -8.76
C ILE A 154 -12.69 -9.22 -9.53
N ARG A 155 -11.95 -8.33 -8.84
CA ARG A 155 -10.96 -7.42 -9.43
C ARG A 155 -9.52 -7.80 -9.10
N HIS A 156 -9.29 -8.37 -7.91
CA HIS A 156 -7.96 -8.60 -7.35
C HIS A 156 -7.71 -10.07 -6.96
N PRO A 157 -7.89 -11.02 -7.90
CA PRO A 157 -7.84 -12.45 -7.61
C PRO A 157 -6.44 -12.90 -7.14
N GLU A 158 -5.39 -12.16 -7.47
CA GLU A 158 -4.02 -12.33 -6.98
C GLU A 158 -3.88 -12.11 -5.45
N ARG A 159 -4.92 -11.63 -4.77
CA ARG A 159 -4.99 -11.52 -3.30
C ARG A 159 -5.60 -12.76 -2.63
N LEU A 160 -6.28 -13.63 -3.37
CA LEU A 160 -6.98 -14.79 -2.80
C LEU A 160 -6.00 -15.77 -2.14
N GLY A 161 -6.15 -15.97 -0.83
CA GLY A 161 -5.29 -16.86 -0.03
C GLY A 161 -4.00 -16.22 0.50
N LYS A 162 -3.79 -14.92 0.29
CA LYS A 162 -2.69 -14.15 0.90
C LYS A 162 -3.05 -13.60 2.28
N LEU A 163 -2.04 -13.25 3.06
CA LEU A 163 -2.18 -12.45 4.29
C LEU A 163 -2.30 -10.95 3.95
N ASN A 164 -2.80 -10.14 4.87
CA ASN A 164 -2.98 -8.69 4.67
C ASN A 164 -1.62 -7.99 4.43
N ALA A 165 -0.58 -8.33 5.20
CA ALA A 165 0.82 -7.98 4.95
C ALA A 165 1.38 -8.32 3.55
N GLN A 166 0.69 -9.16 2.77
CA GLN A 166 1.06 -9.57 1.40
C GLN A 166 0.12 -8.99 0.32
N ILE A 167 -0.74 -8.03 0.70
CA ILE A 167 -1.67 -7.33 -0.19
C ILE A 167 -1.30 -5.85 -0.24
N ALA A 168 -1.02 -5.35 -1.44
CA ALA A 168 -1.05 -3.92 -1.72
C ALA A 168 -2.46 -3.55 -2.17
N TYR A 169 -3.11 -2.66 -1.43
CA TYR A 169 -4.41 -2.11 -1.79
C TYR A 169 -4.24 -0.99 -2.82
N THR A 170 -5.27 -0.78 -3.64
CA THR A 170 -5.29 0.31 -4.63
C THR A 170 -5.67 1.63 -4.00
N ASP A 171 -5.32 2.72 -4.67
CA ASP A 171 -5.43 4.08 -4.13
C ASP A 171 -6.88 4.46 -3.78
N ASP A 172 -7.88 3.94 -4.50
CA ASP A 172 -9.32 4.07 -4.17
C ASP A 172 -9.73 3.23 -2.94
N GLU A 173 -9.17 2.03 -2.77
CA GLU A 173 -9.38 1.18 -1.59
C GLU A 173 -8.75 1.83 -0.34
N ILE A 174 -7.54 2.39 -0.48
CA ILE A 174 -6.85 3.18 0.55
C ILE A 174 -7.68 4.41 0.93
N GLN A 175 -8.15 5.21 -0.05
CA GLN A 175 -9.02 6.35 0.22
C GLN A 175 -10.31 5.95 0.95
N VAL A 176 -10.95 4.85 0.54
CA VAL A 176 -12.17 4.33 1.18
C VAL A 176 -11.91 3.90 2.63
N ALA A 177 -10.79 3.24 2.91
CA ALA A 177 -10.37 2.86 4.27
C ALA A 177 -10.03 4.08 5.14
N LYS A 178 -9.25 5.03 4.62
CA LYS A 178 -8.87 6.30 5.29
C LYS A 178 -10.12 7.13 5.60
N LEU A 179 -11.13 7.15 4.71
CA LEU A 179 -12.43 7.81 4.93
C LEU A 179 -13.38 7.05 5.88
N ALA A 180 -13.17 5.76 6.11
CA ALA A 180 -13.83 5.00 7.18
C ALA A 180 -13.16 5.19 8.56
N GLY A 181 -11.99 5.83 8.61
CA GLY A 181 -11.20 6.03 9.83
C GLY A 181 -10.24 4.88 10.16
N LYS A 182 -9.89 4.03 9.20
CA LYS A 182 -8.80 3.05 9.35
C LYS A 182 -7.44 3.71 9.12
N TYR A 183 -6.40 3.20 9.77
CA TYR A 183 -5.02 3.54 9.44
C TYR A 183 -4.60 2.90 8.11
N THR A 184 -3.95 3.70 7.27
CA THR A 184 -3.51 3.36 5.92
C THR A 184 -2.20 4.07 5.60
N THR A 185 -1.41 3.52 4.69
CA THR A 185 -0.17 4.14 4.19
C THR A 185 -0.18 4.26 2.66
N GLU A 186 0.63 5.17 2.11
CA GLU A 186 0.67 5.44 0.67
C GLU A 186 1.28 4.33 -0.19
N ASP A 187 2.07 3.41 0.38
CA ASP A 187 2.58 2.22 -0.32
C ASP A 187 1.54 1.10 -0.47
N GLY A 188 0.34 1.28 0.09
CA GLY A 188 -0.81 0.40 -0.12
C GLY A 188 -1.17 -0.51 1.06
N TYR A 189 -0.62 -0.30 2.26
CA TYR A 189 -1.02 -1.06 3.45
C TYR A 189 -2.27 -0.48 4.13
N ILE A 190 -3.12 -1.36 4.65
CA ILE A 190 -4.26 -1.06 5.50
C ILE A 190 -4.09 -1.85 6.80
N PHE A 191 -4.28 -1.23 7.96
CA PHE A 191 -4.04 -1.88 9.24
C PHE A 191 -5.02 -3.03 9.54
N ASP A 192 -4.48 -4.24 9.67
CA ASP A 192 -5.11 -5.36 10.38
C ASP A 192 -4.32 -5.61 11.68
N PRO A 193 -4.96 -5.57 12.87
CA PRO A 193 -4.34 -6.01 14.12
C PRO A 193 -3.62 -7.37 14.06
N ARG A 194 -4.03 -8.27 13.17
CA ARG A 194 -3.41 -9.60 12.99
C ARG A 194 -1.97 -9.54 12.47
N ASP A 195 -1.60 -8.49 11.76
CA ASP A 195 -0.25 -8.31 11.22
C ASP A 195 0.74 -7.78 12.29
N ILE A 196 0.29 -7.50 13.52
CA ILE A 196 1.19 -7.06 14.61
C ILE A 196 2.18 -8.20 14.95
N THR A 197 3.47 -7.92 14.72
CA THR A 197 4.60 -8.81 15.04
C THR A 197 5.38 -8.38 16.28
N SER A 198 5.28 -7.10 16.66
CA SER A 198 5.84 -6.57 17.90
C SER A 198 4.95 -5.47 18.50
N ASP A 199 4.89 -5.42 19.83
CA ASP A 199 4.41 -4.26 20.59
C ASP A 199 5.66 -3.54 21.12
N GLU A 200 5.83 -2.26 20.78
CA GLU A 200 7.02 -1.46 21.10
C GLU A 200 6.74 -0.44 22.23
N GLY A 201 5.62 -0.58 22.94
CA GLY A 201 5.16 0.35 23.96
C GLY A 201 4.26 1.44 23.38
N ASP A 202 4.86 2.38 22.63
CA ASP A 202 4.14 3.48 21.99
C ASP A 202 3.72 3.21 20.53
N ALA A 203 4.15 2.08 19.96
CA ALA A 203 3.85 1.66 18.59
C ALA A 203 3.62 0.15 18.45
N TYR A 204 3.16 -0.26 17.27
CA TYR A 204 3.19 -1.65 16.80
C TYR A 204 4.09 -1.77 15.57
N VAL A 205 4.72 -2.93 15.39
CA VAL A 205 5.45 -3.29 14.17
C VAL A 205 4.62 -4.27 13.36
N THR A 206 4.32 -3.92 12.10
CA THR A 206 3.54 -4.76 11.17
C THR A 206 4.31 -4.93 9.86
N PRO A 207 4.52 -6.15 9.33
CA PRO A 207 5.19 -6.36 8.06
C PRO A 207 4.30 -5.92 6.90
N HIS A 208 4.91 -5.41 5.83
CA HIS A 208 4.25 -5.17 4.55
C HIS A 208 5.24 -5.45 3.42
N MET A 209 4.86 -6.31 2.47
CA MET A 209 5.67 -6.77 1.33
C MET A 209 7.06 -7.32 1.71
N SER A 210 8.07 -6.46 1.82
CA SER A 210 9.48 -6.78 2.13
C SER A 210 10.05 -5.99 3.31
N HIS A 211 9.25 -5.10 3.92
CA HIS A 211 9.63 -4.21 5.01
C HIS A 211 8.64 -4.34 6.18
N SER A 212 8.78 -3.47 7.19
CA SER A 212 7.81 -3.36 8.28
C SER A 212 7.53 -1.90 8.63
N HIS A 213 6.24 -1.60 8.83
CA HIS A 213 5.77 -0.32 9.32
C HIS A 213 5.92 -0.21 10.85
N TRP A 214 6.21 1.01 11.33
CA TRP A 214 6.17 1.37 12.76
C TRP A 214 4.99 2.30 12.98
N ILE A 215 3.90 1.74 13.48
CA ILE A 215 2.60 2.38 13.56
C ILE A 215 2.40 2.84 14.99
N LYS A 216 2.59 4.14 15.23
CA LYS A 216 2.40 4.75 16.55
C LYS A 216 0.94 4.62 16.98
N LYS A 217 0.69 4.26 18.23
CA LYS A 217 -0.66 3.95 18.75
C LYS A 217 -1.58 5.17 18.87
N ASP A 218 -1.02 6.38 18.79
CA ASP A 218 -1.75 7.65 18.69
C ASP A 218 -2.26 7.95 17.27
N SER A 219 -1.64 7.36 16.24
CA SER A 219 -2.08 7.45 14.83
C SER A 219 -3.18 6.46 14.44
N LEU A 220 -3.45 5.47 15.30
CA LEU A 220 -4.55 4.52 15.15
C LEU A 220 -5.86 5.08 15.70
N SER A 221 -7.00 4.71 15.11
CA SER A 221 -8.30 4.93 15.73
C SER A 221 -8.42 4.21 17.08
N GLU A 222 -9.34 4.63 17.94
CA GLU A 222 -9.57 3.97 19.23
C GLU A 222 -9.95 2.48 19.09
N ALA A 223 -10.74 2.14 18.06
CA ALA A 223 -11.11 0.77 17.76
C ALA A 223 -9.90 -0.08 17.34
N GLU A 224 -9.03 0.45 16.47
CA GLU A 224 -7.80 -0.23 16.02
C GLU A 224 -6.79 -0.38 17.15
N ARG A 225 -6.60 0.66 17.98
CA ARG A 225 -5.75 0.62 19.18
C ARG A 225 -6.23 -0.44 20.18
N ALA A 226 -7.55 -0.53 20.41
CA ALA A 226 -8.14 -1.55 21.28
C ALA A 226 -8.03 -2.96 20.70
N ALA A 227 -8.28 -3.15 19.41
CA ALA A 227 -8.14 -4.43 18.73
C ALA A 227 -6.68 -4.91 18.66
N GLY A 228 -5.74 -4.00 18.39
CA GLY A 228 -4.30 -4.25 18.45
C GLY A 228 -3.83 -4.64 19.85
N GLN A 229 -4.34 -3.97 20.90
CA GLN A 229 -4.02 -4.32 22.29
C GLN A 229 -4.56 -5.69 22.67
N ALA A 230 -5.77 -6.05 22.21
CA ALA A 230 -6.35 -7.36 22.42
C ALA A 230 -5.53 -8.46 21.71
N TYR A 231 -5.12 -8.23 20.46
CA TYR A 231 -4.32 -9.18 19.68
C TYR A 231 -2.90 -9.35 20.23
N ALA A 232 -2.20 -8.26 20.55
CA ALA A 232 -0.88 -8.30 21.18
C ALA A 232 -0.91 -9.12 22.48
N LYS A 233 -1.94 -8.90 23.32
CA LYS A 233 -2.18 -9.69 24.54
C LYS A 233 -2.50 -11.15 24.27
N GLU A 234 -3.26 -11.47 23.21
CA GLU A 234 -3.53 -12.86 22.80
C GLU A 234 -2.26 -13.59 22.37
N LYS A 235 -1.38 -12.92 21.62
CA LYS A 235 -0.11 -13.48 21.13
C LYS A 235 1.03 -13.44 22.13
N GLY A 236 0.84 -12.82 23.30
CA GLY A 236 1.89 -12.63 24.31
C GLY A 236 2.96 -11.62 23.89
N LEU A 237 2.66 -10.75 22.92
CA LEU A 237 3.52 -9.63 22.54
C LEU A 237 3.46 -8.58 23.66
N THR A 238 4.53 -8.51 24.45
CA THR A 238 4.68 -7.54 25.54
C THR A 238 5.61 -6.41 25.12
N PRO A 239 5.29 -5.14 25.45
CA PRO A 239 6.18 -4.02 25.20
C PRO A 239 7.54 -4.21 25.90
N PRO A 240 8.65 -3.73 25.30
CA PRO A 240 9.96 -3.76 25.94
C PRO A 240 9.93 -3.04 27.28
N SER A 241 10.58 -3.62 28.30
CA SER A 241 10.51 -3.14 29.67
C SER A 241 11.05 -1.71 29.80
N THR A 242 10.17 -0.77 30.18
CA THR A 242 10.47 0.67 30.31
C THR A 242 11.57 1.00 31.32
N ASN A 243 11.94 0.05 32.19
CA ASN A 243 13.10 0.13 33.09
C ASN A 243 14.46 0.32 32.37
N HIS A 244 14.54 0.23 31.04
CA HIS A 244 15.77 0.56 30.29
C HIS A 244 15.82 1.99 29.73
N GLN A 245 14.90 2.90 30.11
CA GLN A 245 15.20 4.33 30.06
C GLN A 245 16.27 4.68 31.12
N SER A 246 17.53 4.59 30.69
CA SER A 246 18.75 4.92 31.45
C SER A 246 19.13 4.01 32.64
N SER A 247 19.53 2.76 32.37
CA SER A 247 20.82 2.24 32.86
C SER A 247 21.16 0.79 32.41
N GLY A 248 22.43 0.58 32.06
CA GLY A 248 23.21 -0.62 32.44
C GLY A 248 22.98 -1.97 31.74
N ASN A 249 23.98 -2.36 30.93
CA ASN A 249 24.52 -3.72 30.83
C ASN A 249 23.59 -4.89 30.46
N THR A 250 22.84 -4.75 29.36
CA THR A 250 22.98 -5.76 28.31
C THR A 250 24.02 -5.22 27.33
N GLU A 251 25.13 -5.93 27.12
CA GLU A 251 26.03 -5.59 26.00
C GLU A 251 25.23 -5.82 24.71
N ALA A 252 25.00 -4.76 23.93
CA ALA A 252 24.51 -4.87 22.57
C ALA A 252 25.40 -5.85 21.80
N LYS A 253 24.80 -6.70 20.97
CA LYS A 253 25.51 -7.73 20.19
C LYS A 253 25.36 -7.46 18.70
N GLY A 254 26.18 -8.16 17.91
CA GLY A 254 26.05 -8.14 16.45
C GLY A 254 26.10 -6.73 15.86
N ALA A 255 25.18 -6.45 14.95
CA ALA A 255 25.05 -5.19 14.23
C ALA A 255 24.76 -3.99 15.15
N GLU A 256 23.98 -4.14 16.21
CA GLU A 256 23.71 -3.05 17.16
C GLU A 256 24.99 -2.68 17.93
N ALA A 257 25.81 -3.68 18.30
CA ALA A 257 27.12 -3.45 18.91
C ALA A 257 28.05 -2.65 17.99
N ILE A 258 27.97 -2.91 16.68
CA ILE A 258 28.73 -2.19 15.67
C ILE A 258 28.24 -0.74 15.59
N TYR A 259 26.95 -0.51 15.38
CA TYR A 259 26.36 0.84 15.30
C TYR A 259 26.69 1.68 16.55
N ASN A 260 26.61 1.08 17.74
CA ASN A 260 26.95 1.77 18.98
C ASN A 260 28.45 2.08 19.10
N ARG A 261 29.34 1.17 18.66
CA ARG A 261 30.81 1.36 18.70
C ARG A 261 31.32 2.41 17.71
N VAL A 262 30.79 2.45 16.49
CA VAL A 262 31.34 3.28 15.41
C VAL A 262 31.07 4.77 15.61
N LYS A 263 31.80 5.64 14.90
CA LYS A 263 31.68 7.11 14.97
C LYS A 263 31.11 7.65 13.66
N ALA A 264 30.25 8.66 13.74
CA ALA A 264 29.71 9.34 12.57
C ALA A 264 30.79 9.74 11.54
N ALA A 265 30.73 9.18 10.34
CA ALA A 265 31.60 9.51 9.21
C ALA A 265 30.96 9.12 7.88
N LYS A 266 30.96 10.02 6.89
CA LYS A 266 30.50 9.71 5.52
C LYS A 266 31.53 8.81 4.82
N LYS A 267 31.32 7.48 4.87
CA LYS A 267 32.18 6.47 4.23
C LYS A 267 31.58 5.96 2.92
N VAL A 268 30.29 5.65 2.95
CA VAL A 268 29.54 5.11 1.82
C VAL A 268 28.98 6.29 1.01
N PRO A 269 29.25 6.38 -0.31
CA PRO A 269 28.63 7.36 -1.20
C PRO A 269 27.10 7.22 -1.23
N LEU A 270 26.37 8.31 -1.46
CA LEU A 270 24.90 8.29 -1.40
C LEU A 270 24.26 7.41 -2.49
N ASP A 271 24.85 7.36 -3.69
CA ASP A 271 24.50 6.43 -4.77
C ASP A 271 24.78 4.95 -4.44
N ARG A 272 25.44 4.68 -3.31
CA ARG A 272 25.80 3.35 -2.81
C ARG A 272 25.12 3.00 -1.49
N MET A 273 24.35 3.90 -0.89
CA MET A 273 23.61 3.63 0.35
C MET A 273 22.39 2.73 0.05
N PRO A 274 22.30 1.52 0.61
CA PRO A 274 21.19 0.63 0.37
C PRO A 274 19.99 0.97 1.29
N TYR A 275 18.81 0.48 0.91
CA TYR A 275 17.59 0.47 1.74
C TYR A 275 17.15 1.84 2.30
N ASN A 276 17.52 2.94 1.63
CA ASN A 276 17.26 4.33 2.06
C ASN A 276 17.79 4.69 3.45
N LEU A 277 18.79 3.95 3.94
CA LEU A 277 19.43 4.11 5.25
C LEU A 277 19.99 5.52 5.50
N GLN A 278 20.36 6.26 4.46
CA GLN A 278 20.76 7.67 4.54
C GLN A 278 19.67 8.61 5.06
N HIS A 279 18.39 8.19 5.02
CA HIS A 279 17.23 8.96 5.49
C HIS A 279 16.76 8.57 6.90
N THR A 280 17.50 7.69 7.61
CA THR A 280 17.24 7.34 9.01
C THR A 280 17.18 8.59 9.89
N VAL A 281 16.12 8.74 10.69
CA VAL A 281 15.91 9.91 11.57
C VAL A 281 16.21 9.63 13.04
N GLU A 282 16.00 8.40 13.48
CA GLU A 282 16.13 7.96 14.86
C GLU A 282 16.61 6.49 14.89
N VAL A 283 17.21 6.08 16.00
CA VAL A 283 17.48 4.66 16.30
C VAL A 283 16.80 4.34 17.63
N LYS A 284 15.83 3.41 17.60
CA LYS A 284 14.95 3.10 18.73
C LYS A 284 14.71 1.59 18.77
N ASN A 285 14.72 0.99 19.97
CA ASN A 285 14.44 -0.43 20.20
C ASN A 285 15.15 -1.38 19.18
N GLY A 286 16.48 -1.27 19.07
CA GLY A 286 17.27 -2.09 18.15
C GLY A 286 16.99 -1.88 16.65
N SER A 287 16.29 -0.81 16.28
CA SER A 287 15.78 -0.56 14.92
C SER A 287 16.18 0.81 14.39
N LEU A 288 16.54 0.85 13.10
CA LEU A 288 16.78 2.08 12.34
C LEU A 288 15.44 2.59 11.81
N ILE A 289 15.03 3.80 12.22
CA ILE A 289 13.72 4.38 11.93
C ILE A 289 13.82 5.33 10.72
N ILE A 290 13.14 5.01 9.62
CA ILE A 290 13.27 5.68 8.32
C ILE A 290 11.89 6.11 7.82
N PRO A 291 11.47 7.38 7.98
CA PRO A 291 10.16 7.83 7.51
C PRO A 291 10.14 8.07 6.01
N HIS A 292 8.99 7.81 5.40
CA HIS A 292 8.69 7.98 3.98
C HIS A 292 7.22 8.42 3.87
N TYR A 293 6.96 9.59 3.30
CA TYR A 293 5.64 10.22 3.25
C TYR A 293 4.88 10.09 4.59
N ASP A 294 3.73 9.39 4.59
CA ASP A 294 2.83 9.21 5.74
C ASP A 294 3.18 8.05 6.70
N HIS A 295 4.29 7.34 6.49
CA HIS A 295 4.65 6.14 7.25
C HIS A 295 6.15 6.04 7.63
N TYR A 296 6.52 4.95 8.30
CA TYR A 296 7.87 4.65 8.77
C TYR A 296 8.31 3.25 8.32
N HIS A 297 9.41 3.17 7.58
CA HIS A 297 10.20 1.94 7.38
C HIS A 297 11.11 1.69 8.57
N ASN A 298 11.36 0.42 8.85
CA ASN A 298 12.15 -0.01 10.00
C ASN A 298 13.04 -1.17 9.61
N ILE A 299 14.33 -1.06 9.92
CA ILE A 299 15.30 -2.12 9.70
C ILE A 299 15.93 -2.45 11.05
N LYS A 300 15.64 -3.65 11.57
CA LYS A 300 16.25 -4.14 12.81
C LYS A 300 17.73 -4.42 12.61
N PHE A 301 18.55 -4.12 13.62
CA PHE A 301 19.95 -4.55 13.62
C PHE A 301 20.07 -6.08 13.51
N GLU A 302 19.18 -6.81 14.20
CA GLU A 302 19.10 -8.28 14.16
C GLU A 302 19.04 -8.82 12.72
N TRP A 303 18.40 -8.12 11.77
CA TRP A 303 18.30 -8.56 10.38
C TRP A 303 19.61 -8.45 9.58
N PHE A 304 20.56 -7.64 10.03
CA PHE A 304 21.94 -7.66 9.49
C PHE A 304 22.73 -8.85 10.06
N ASP A 305 22.48 -9.24 11.31
CA ASP A 305 23.09 -10.44 11.92
C ASP A 305 22.52 -11.75 11.35
N GLU A 306 21.26 -11.74 10.93
CA GLU A 306 20.60 -12.84 10.18
C GLU A 306 21.01 -12.90 8.69
N GLY A 307 21.73 -11.89 8.19
CA GLY A 307 22.13 -11.81 6.78
C GLY A 307 20.99 -11.49 5.80
N LEU A 308 19.89 -10.92 6.28
CA LEU A 308 18.78 -10.42 5.44
C LEU A 308 19.11 -9.05 4.83
N TYR A 309 19.95 -8.25 5.51
CA TYR A 309 20.44 -6.94 5.09
C TYR A 309 21.97 -6.94 5.14
N GLU A 310 22.64 -6.38 4.13
CA GLU A 310 24.10 -6.39 4.00
C GLU A 310 24.68 -4.99 3.78
N ALA A 311 26.00 -4.86 3.97
CA ALA A 311 26.74 -3.68 3.54
C ALA A 311 26.84 -3.63 2.00
N PRO A 312 26.77 -2.45 1.37
CA PRO A 312 26.85 -2.35 -0.09
C PRO A 312 28.21 -2.83 -0.59
N LYS A 313 28.20 -3.64 -1.66
CA LYS A 313 29.40 -4.33 -2.18
C LYS A 313 30.60 -3.40 -2.30
N GLY A 314 31.64 -3.69 -1.52
CA GLY A 314 32.89 -2.92 -1.44
C GLY A 314 33.12 -2.22 -0.09
N TYR A 315 32.10 -2.16 0.77
CA TYR A 315 32.14 -1.54 2.10
C TYR A 315 31.88 -2.57 3.21
N THR A 316 32.30 -2.25 4.44
CA THR A 316 31.94 -3.05 5.63
C THR A 316 30.63 -2.57 6.28
N LEU A 317 30.05 -3.40 7.15
CA LEU A 317 28.90 -3.01 7.98
C LEU A 317 29.24 -1.86 8.95
N GLU A 318 30.51 -1.76 9.36
CA GLU A 318 31.02 -0.62 10.11
C GLU A 318 30.95 0.66 9.29
N GLU A 319 31.44 0.66 8.04
CA GLU A 319 31.43 1.85 7.17
C GLU A 319 30.00 2.29 6.78
N LEU A 320 29.10 1.33 6.59
CA LEU A 320 27.67 1.62 6.43
C LEU A 320 27.11 2.33 7.66
N PHE A 321 27.31 1.77 8.86
CA PHE A 321 26.78 2.36 10.10
C PHE A 321 27.48 3.66 10.50
N GLU A 322 28.76 3.88 10.19
CA GLU A 322 29.40 5.20 10.30
C GLU A 322 28.66 6.26 9.48
N THR A 323 28.18 5.87 8.29
CA THR A 323 27.46 6.76 7.36
C THR A 323 26.02 7.01 7.82
N VAL A 324 25.30 5.97 8.26
CA VAL A 324 23.94 6.11 8.85
C VAL A 324 23.99 6.99 10.09
N LYS A 325 24.92 6.70 11.01
CA LYS A 325 25.08 7.43 12.26
C LYS A 325 25.42 8.90 12.04
N TYR A 326 26.17 9.23 10.98
CA TYR A 326 26.37 10.62 10.57
C TYR A 326 25.04 11.32 10.31
N TYR A 327 24.16 10.74 9.49
CA TYR A 327 22.88 11.37 9.13
C TYR A 327 21.82 11.32 10.23
N VAL A 328 21.96 10.43 11.22
CA VAL A 328 21.18 10.49 12.48
C VAL A 328 21.67 11.65 13.36
N GLU A 329 22.98 11.76 13.60
CA GLU A 329 23.58 12.80 14.44
C GLU A 329 23.56 14.22 13.80
N HIS A 330 23.50 14.31 12.47
CA HIS A 330 23.52 15.57 11.69
C HIS A 330 22.24 15.70 10.85
N PRO A 331 21.05 15.90 11.46
CA PRO A 331 19.77 15.90 10.74
C PRO A 331 19.66 16.99 9.66
N ASN A 332 20.36 18.12 9.83
CA ASN A 332 20.43 19.21 8.85
C ASN A 332 21.28 18.87 7.62
N GLU A 333 22.11 17.82 7.68
CA GLU A 333 22.90 17.30 6.56
C GLU A 333 22.31 16.01 5.96
N ARG A 334 21.22 15.48 6.53
CA ARG A 334 20.48 14.34 5.99
C ARG A 334 20.09 14.65 4.54
N PRO A 335 20.32 13.74 3.57
CA PRO A 335 20.08 14.05 2.17
C PRO A 335 18.62 14.44 1.93
N HIS A 336 18.42 15.48 1.12
CA HIS A 336 17.09 15.79 0.62
C HIS A 336 16.56 14.62 -0.22
N SER A 337 15.26 14.41 -0.18
CA SER A 337 14.55 13.46 -1.00
C SER A 337 13.33 14.18 -1.53
N ASP A 338 13.24 14.31 -2.86
CA ASP A 338 12.04 14.83 -3.50
C ASP A 338 10.88 13.84 -3.24
N SER A 339 11.20 12.54 -3.27
CA SER A 339 10.37 11.37 -2.97
C SER A 339 9.98 11.20 -1.48
N GLY A 340 9.87 12.26 -0.69
CA GLY A 340 9.30 12.20 0.67
C GLY A 340 10.08 11.42 1.75
N TRP A 341 11.33 10.99 1.52
CA TRP A 341 12.12 10.27 2.54
C TRP A 341 12.75 11.20 3.59
N GLY A 342 12.85 10.71 4.83
CA GLY A 342 13.58 11.37 5.92
C GLY A 342 12.98 12.72 6.28
N ASN A 343 13.75 13.79 6.07
CA ASN A 343 13.30 15.16 6.38
C ASN A 343 12.12 15.62 5.51
N ALA A 344 11.93 15.03 4.32
CA ALA A 344 10.82 15.36 3.43
C ALA A 344 9.49 14.69 3.83
N SER A 345 9.51 13.72 4.75
CA SER A 345 8.30 13.03 5.21
C SER A 345 7.36 13.93 6.02
N ASP A 346 6.06 13.67 5.89
CA ASP A 346 5.01 14.32 6.68
C ASP A 346 5.29 14.27 8.19
N HIS A 347 5.83 13.15 8.67
CA HIS A 347 6.19 12.98 10.08
C HIS A 347 7.22 14.01 10.56
N VAL A 348 8.23 14.33 9.75
CA VAL A 348 9.25 15.31 10.12
C VAL A 348 8.76 16.75 9.88
N GLN A 349 8.05 16.99 8.78
CA GLN A 349 7.47 18.31 8.47
C GLN A 349 6.47 18.76 9.55
N ARG A 350 5.52 17.90 9.93
CA ARG A 350 4.50 18.19 10.96
C ARG A 350 5.16 18.50 12.32
N ASN A 351 6.20 17.76 12.69
CA ASN A 351 6.95 18.00 13.93
C ASN A 351 7.66 19.37 13.94
N HIS A 352 8.29 19.77 12.83
CA HIS A 352 8.90 21.09 12.72
C HIS A 352 7.87 22.23 12.82
N ASN A 353 6.71 22.08 12.16
CA ASN A 353 5.63 23.07 12.26
C ASN A 353 5.02 23.15 13.67
N SER A 354 4.87 22.02 14.37
CA SER A 354 4.46 22.00 15.79
C SER A 354 5.46 22.69 16.71
N GLN A 355 6.77 22.54 16.46
CA GLN A 355 7.82 23.26 17.20
C GLN A 355 7.86 24.75 16.87
N ALA A 356 7.55 25.14 15.63
CA ALA A 356 7.44 26.55 15.24
C ALA A 356 6.26 27.25 15.95
N ALA A 357 5.10 26.59 16.02
CA ALA A 357 3.91 27.10 16.70
C ALA A 357 4.14 27.33 18.22
N ASN A 358 4.81 26.41 18.91
CA ASN A 358 5.09 26.57 20.35
C ASN A 358 6.05 27.72 20.68
N ASN A 359 6.84 28.22 19.70
CA ASN A 359 7.83 29.28 19.94
C ASN A 359 7.29 30.72 19.76
N GLN A 360 5.97 30.92 19.62
CA GLN A 360 5.39 32.26 19.44
C GLN A 360 4.42 32.76 20.53
N THR A 361 4.34 32.11 21.71
CA THR A 361 3.60 32.72 22.84
C THR A 361 4.19 32.47 24.24
N GLU A 362 5.43 32.92 24.49
CA GLU A 362 5.88 33.17 25.88
C GLU A 362 6.17 34.66 26.13
N LYS A 363 5.30 35.27 26.94
CA LYS A 363 5.63 36.46 27.73
C LYS A 363 5.02 36.27 29.12
N PRO A 364 5.80 36.30 30.20
CA PRO A 364 5.35 35.76 31.48
C PRO A 364 4.33 36.65 32.18
N THR A 365 3.29 36.02 32.74
CA THR A 365 2.43 36.58 33.78
C THR A 365 2.61 35.77 35.06
N GLU A 366 2.77 36.46 36.18
CA GLU A 366 3.14 35.85 37.46
C GLU A 366 2.05 34.91 38.03
N GLU A 367 2.47 33.77 38.56
CA GLU A 367 1.61 32.80 39.21
C GLU A 367 1.20 33.25 40.61
N LYS A 368 -0.08 33.03 40.99
CA LYS A 368 -0.50 32.88 42.38
C LYS A 368 -1.62 31.84 42.50
N PRO A 369 -1.45 30.77 43.30
CA PRO A 369 -2.38 29.66 43.34
C PRO A 369 -3.54 29.89 44.33
N GLN A 370 -4.70 29.29 44.04
CA GLN A 370 -5.70 28.97 45.06
C GLN A 370 -6.23 27.54 44.90
N THR A 371 -6.26 26.86 46.04
CA THR A 371 -6.58 25.46 46.28
C THR A 371 -7.97 25.00 45.83
N GLU A 372 -8.03 23.75 45.39
CA GLU A 372 -9.08 22.74 45.59
C GLU A 372 -10.39 23.16 46.27
N LYS A 373 -11.51 22.73 45.68
CA LYS A 373 -12.45 21.87 46.42
C LYS A 373 -13.29 20.96 45.51
N ILE A 374 -13.69 19.83 46.08
CA ILE A 374 -14.50 18.75 45.49
C ILE A 374 -15.97 18.99 45.83
N GLU A 375 -16.90 18.66 44.93
CA GLU A 375 -18.24 18.20 45.33
C GLU A 375 -18.88 17.30 44.25
N GLU A 376 -19.83 16.46 44.64
CA GLU A 376 -20.27 15.28 43.89
C GLU A 376 -21.70 15.41 43.30
N GLU A 377 -21.93 14.63 42.23
CA GLU A 377 -23.20 14.03 41.78
C GLU A 377 -24.47 14.86 41.49
N LYS A 378 -25.36 14.17 40.74
CA LYS A 378 -26.68 14.56 40.20
C LYS A 378 -27.80 14.21 41.22
N PRO A 379 -29.10 14.58 41.04
CA PRO A 379 -29.83 14.72 39.77
C PRO A 379 -30.83 15.90 39.67
N ARG A 380 -31.79 15.77 38.74
CA ARG A 380 -32.54 16.85 38.09
C ARG A 380 -34.01 16.49 37.86
N GLU A 381 -34.92 17.24 38.48
CA GLU A 381 -36.38 17.31 38.25
C GLU A 381 -36.86 18.67 38.81
N GLU A 382 -37.89 19.39 38.34
CA GLU A 382 -38.93 19.12 37.33
C GLU A 382 -39.09 20.28 36.30
N LYS A 383 -40.12 20.21 35.43
CA LYS A 383 -40.69 21.25 34.55
C LYS A 383 -42.12 21.58 35.07
N PRO A 384 -42.80 22.73 34.78
CA PRO A 384 -43.18 23.09 33.38
C PRO A 384 -43.63 24.55 33.02
N LYS A 385 -43.67 24.87 31.70
CA LYS A 385 -44.53 25.89 31.00
C LYS A 385 -44.28 27.39 31.37
N ASN A 386 -44.59 28.44 30.57
CA ASN A 386 -45.11 28.68 29.20
C ASN A 386 -44.75 30.16 28.80
N GLU A 387 -44.89 30.73 27.59
CA GLU A 387 -45.29 30.31 26.22
C GLU A 387 -44.80 31.36 25.17
N LYS A 388 -44.82 30.99 23.87
CA LYS A 388 -45.23 31.80 22.68
C LYS A 388 -44.39 32.99 22.11
N ALA A 389 -44.01 32.80 20.84
CA ALA A 389 -43.69 33.80 19.78
C ALA A 389 -42.47 34.73 20.00
N GLU A 390 -41.87 35.36 18.98
CA GLU A 390 -42.21 35.51 17.54
C GLU A 390 -40.93 35.45 16.66
N SER A 391 -41.04 35.39 15.32
CA SER A 391 -39.91 35.39 14.37
C SER A 391 -39.87 36.69 13.54
N PRO A 392 -38.67 37.18 13.16
CA PRO A 392 -38.28 36.99 11.75
C PRO A 392 -36.76 36.80 11.47
N LYS A 393 -36.46 36.34 10.26
CA LYS A 393 -35.16 36.35 9.55
C LYS A 393 -35.34 37.25 8.29
N PRO A 394 -34.30 37.65 7.52
CA PRO A 394 -32.85 37.64 7.78
C PRO A 394 -32.19 39.03 7.59
N LYS A 395 -30.86 39.07 7.71
CA LYS A 395 -29.98 39.87 6.85
C LYS A 395 -28.71 39.08 6.53
N GLU A 396 -28.18 39.24 5.33
CA GLU A 396 -26.85 38.73 4.99
C GLU A 396 -25.71 39.52 5.65
N SER A 397 -24.60 38.84 5.86
CA SER A 397 -23.27 39.40 6.01
C SER A 397 -22.32 38.50 5.22
N GLU A 398 -21.94 38.94 4.03
CA GLU A 398 -20.86 38.30 3.26
C GLU A 398 -19.54 38.64 3.94
N GLU A 399 -18.85 37.64 4.50
CA GLU A 399 -17.40 37.71 4.67
C GLU A 399 -16.80 36.75 3.64
N SER A 400 -16.27 37.34 2.57
CA SER A 400 -15.48 36.65 1.56
C SER A 400 -14.11 36.35 2.14
N GLU A 401 -13.72 35.08 2.18
CA GLU A 401 -12.33 34.71 2.43
C GLU A 401 -11.48 35.22 1.26
N GLU A 402 -10.49 36.09 1.54
CA GLU A 402 -9.58 36.60 0.52
C GLU A 402 -8.58 35.49 0.13
N GLU A 403 -8.80 34.84 -1.02
CA GLU A 403 -7.77 34.01 -1.65
C GLU A 403 -6.55 34.87 -1.98
N LEU A 404 -5.43 34.61 -1.29
CA LEU A 404 -4.14 35.18 -1.65
C LEU A 404 -3.72 34.62 -3.03
N PRO A 405 -3.25 35.46 -3.97
CA PRO A 405 -2.94 35.02 -5.32
C PRO A 405 -1.75 34.04 -5.29
N SER A 406 -1.90 32.91 -5.98
CA SER A 406 -0.81 31.98 -6.22
C SER A 406 0.31 32.63 -7.04
N GLU A 407 1.57 32.28 -6.73
CA GLU A 407 2.69 32.66 -7.58
C GLU A 407 2.56 31.97 -8.95
N PRO A 408 3.02 32.59 -10.04
CA PRO A 408 2.88 32.03 -11.38
C PRO A 408 3.79 30.81 -11.55
N GLU A 409 3.21 29.62 -11.43
CA GLU A 409 3.89 28.35 -11.75
C GLU A 409 4.52 28.39 -13.15
N GLY A 410 5.71 27.78 -13.25
CA GLY A 410 6.37 27.57 -14.54
C GLY A 410 5.57 26.62 -15.45
N PRO A 411 5.88 26.57 -16.75
CA PRO A 411 5.21 25.66 -17.67
C PRO A 411 5.42 24.20 -17.26
N GLN A 412 4.35 23.58 -16.74
CA GLN A 412 4.31 22.19 -16.31
C GLN A 412 4.48 21.22 -17.49
N VAL A 413 5.11 20.06 -17.23
CA VAL A 413 5.07 18.91 -18.14
C VAL A 413 3.62 18.41 -18.28
N GLU A 414 3.17 18.11 -19.50
CA GLU A 414 1.85 17.51 -19.76
C GLU A 414 1.71 16.17 -19.04
N THR A 415 0.58 15.96 -18.35
CA THR A 415 0.31 14.77 -17.51
C THR A 415 0.53 13.46 -18.27
N GLU A 416 0.10 13.39 -19.53
CA GLU A 416 0.23 12.21 -20.40
C GLU A 416 1.71 11.80 -20.62
N LYS A 417 2.65 12.76 -20.59
CA LYS A 417 4.09 12.49 -20.69
C LYS A 417 4.64 11.89 -19.39
N VAL A 418 4.10 12.31 -18.24
CA VAL A 418 4.43 11.75 -16.92
C VAL A 418 3.85 10.33 -16.80
N GLU A 419 2.60 10.11 -17.20
CA GLU A 419 1.97 8.78 -17.25
C GLU A 419 2.76 7.80 -18.13
N GLU A 420 3.20 8.21 -19.33
CA GLU A 420 4.04 7.37 -20.18
C GLU A 420 5.39 7.04 -19.51
N LYS A 421 5.96 7.98 -18.76
CA LYS A 421 7.22 7.79 -18.02
C LYS A 421 7.09 6.75 -16.90
N LEU A 422 6.03 6.86 -16.09
CA LEU A 422 5.71 5.91 -15.02
C LEU A 422 5.35 4.53 -15.60
N ARG A 423 4.72 4.48 -16.78
CA ARG A 423 4.47 3.24 -17.53
C ARG A 423 5.78 2.60 -18.05
N GLU A 424 6.75 3.39 -18.53
CA GLU A 424 8.08 2.87 -18.89
C GLU A 424 8.76 2.25 -17.65
N ALA A 425 8.71 2.92 -16.50
CA ALA A 425 9.28 2.41 -15.25
C ALA A 425 8.62 1.09 -14.84
N GLN A 426 7.29 0.98 -14.93
CA GLN A 426 6.55 -0.25 -14.63
C GLN A 426 6.99 -1.44 -15.52
N GLU A 427 7.22 -1.21 -16.82
CA GLU A 427 7.68 -2.26 -17.74
C GLU A 427 9.16 -2.65 -17.58
N LEU A 428 9.96 -1.82 -16.92
CA LEU A 428 11.35 -2.12 -16.56
C LEU A 428 11.41 -2.86 -15.22
N LEU A 429 10.66 -2.37 -14.23
CA LEU A 429 10.49 -2.96 -12.89
C LEU A 429 10.11 -4.45 -12.94
N LYS A 430 9.20 -4.84 -13.85
CA LYS A 430 8.83 -6.25 -14.08
C LYS A 430 10.03 -7.16 -14.37
N LYS A 431 11.08 -6.63 -15.00
CA LYS A 431 12.27 -7.36 -15.49
C LYS A 431 13.40 -7.44 -14.46
N ILE A 432 13.36 -6.62 -13.41
CA ILE A 432 14.32 -6.68 -12.29
C ILE A 432 14.20 -8.02 -11.57
N LYS A 433 15.36 -8.61 -11.24
CA LYS A 433 15.49 -9.90 -10.55
C LYS A 433 15.87 -9.76 -9.08
N ASP A 434 16.59 -8.70 -8.72
CA ASP A 434 16.90 -8.37 -7.33
C ASP A 434 15.58 -8.08 -6.59
N PRO A 435 15.22 -8.85 -5.54
CA PRO A 435 13.93 -8.72 -4.89
C PRO A 435 13.81 -7.44 -4.07
N ILE A 436 14.92 -6.93 -3.51
CA ILE A 436 14.90 -5.75 -2.63
C ILE A 436 14.83 -4.49 -3.49
N LEU A 437 15.69 -4.37 -4.50
CA LEU A 437 15.61 -3.27 -5.45
C LEU A 437 14.24 -3.21 -6.13
N LYS A 438 13.68 -4.37 -6.50
CA LYS A 438 12.35 -4.46 -7.09
C LYS A 438 11.24 -4.02 -6.14
N SER A 439 11.36 -4.25 -4.84
CA SER A 439 10.37 -3.78 -3.87
C SER A 439 10.45 -2.26 -3.72
N ASN A 440 11.64 -1.73 -3.41
CA ASN A 440 11.86 -0.29 -3.24
C ASN A 440 11.46 0.50 -4.50
N ALA A 441 11.83 0.01 -5.69
CA ALA A 441 11.47 0.64 -6.96
C ALA A 441 9.99 0.45 -7.35
N ASN A 442 9.27 -0.53 -6.77
CA ASN A 442 7.82 -0.64 -6.87
C ASN A 442 7.14 0.40 -5.96
N GLU A 443 7.65 0.56 -4.74
CA GLU A 443 7.16 1.54 -3.77
C GLU A 443 7.30 2.99 -4.28
N THR A 444 8.49 3.37 -4.76
CA THR A 444 8.70 4.69 -5.40
C THR A 444 7.78 4.88 -6.61
N LEU A 445 7.54 3.82 -7.40
CA LEU A 445 6.62 3.89 -8.53
C LEU A 445 5.15 4.08 -8.12
N THR A 446 4.74 3.50 -6.99
CA THR A 446 3.39 3.73 -6.41
C THR A 446 3.28 5.17 -5.91
N GLY A 447 4.22 5.64 -5.08
CA GLY A 447 4.22 7.03 -4.58
C GLY A 447 4.14 8.08 -5.70
N LEU A 448 4.92 7.90 -6.77
CA LEU A 448 4.88 8.81 -7.93
C LEU A 448 3.54 8.81 -8.68
N LYS A 449 2.83 7.68 -8.71
CA LYS A 449 1.48 7.60 -9.29
C LYS A 449 0.45 8.28 -8.40
N ASN A 450 0.54 8.08 -7.08
CA ASN A 450 -0.30 8.77 -6.11
C ASN A 450 -0.14 10.29 -6.26
N ASN A 451 1.11 10.76 -6.33
CA ASN A 451 1.39 12.20 -6.47
C ASN A 451 0.85 12.79 -7.77
N LEU A 452 0.91 12.05 -8.89
CA LEU A 452 0.31 12.46 -10.16
C LEU A 452 -1.23 12.45 -10.13
N LEU A 453 -1.83 11.47 -9.45
CA LEU A 453 -3.29 11.29 -9.38
C LEU A 453 -3.96 12.32 -8.45
N PHE A 454 -3.26 12.76 -7.39
CA PHE A 454 -3.79 13.67 -6.38
C PHE A 454 -3.26 15.11 -6.47
N GLY A 455 -2.21 15.36 -7.26
CA GLY A 455 -1.58 16.68 -7.37
C GLY A 455 -0.80 17.10 -6.11
N SER A 456 -0.35 16.14 -5.30
CA SER A 456 0.48 16.40 -4.10
C SER A 456 1.94 16.72 -4.43
N GLN A 457 2.36 16.49 -5.66
CA GLN A 457 3.55 17.09 -6.28
C GLN A 457 3.18 17.64 -7.65
N ASP A 458 4.00 18.54 -8.20
CA ASP A 458 3.82 19.06 -9.55
C ASP A 458 4.40 18.12 -10.62
N ASN A 459 3.88 18.21 -11.85
CA ASN A 459 4.25 17.31 -12.94
C ASN A 459 5.75 17.35 -13.28
N ASN A 460 6.43 18.50 -13.09
CA ASN A 460 7.87 18.58 -13.32
C ASN A 460 8.67 17.73 -12.31
N THR A 461 8.30 17.79 -11.02
CA THR A 461 8.94 17.01 -9.96
C THR A 461 8.72 15.51 -10.18
N ILE A 462 7.48 15.10 -10.42
CA ILE A 462 7.12 13.69 -10.67
C ILE A 462 7.84 13.15 -11.91
N MET A 463 7.95 13.95 -12.98
CA MET A 463 8.70 13.59 -14.18
C MET A 463 10.21 13.41 -13.90
N ALA A 464 10.81 14.30 -13.11
CA ALA A 464 12.23 14.22 -12.76
C ALA A 464 12.53 12.99 -11.87
N GLU A 465 11.65 12.66 -10.93
CA GLU A 465 11.76 11.46 -10.11
C GLU A 465 11.53 10.17 -10.91
N ALA A 466 10.55 10.16 -11.82
CA ALA A 466 10.36 9.07 -12.77
C ALA A 466 11.62 8.85 -13.62
N GLU A 467 12.36 9.89 -14.01
CA GLU A 467 13.65 9.76 -14.69
C GLU A 467 14.75 9.17 -13.80
N LYS A 468 14.86 9.57 -12.52
CA LYS A 468 15.80 8.96 -11.56
C LYS A 468 15.53 7.46 -11.40
N LEU A 469 14.26 7.09 -11.20
CA LEU A 469 13.79 5.71 -11.10
C LEU A 469 14.10 4.91 -12.39
N LEU A 470 13.89 5.52 -13.56
CA LEU A 470 14.20 4.90 -14.85
C LEU A 470 15.70 4.64 -15.06
N VAL A 471 16.59 5.51 -14.57
CA VAL A 471 18.04 5.26 -14.63
C VAL A 471 18.40 4.06 -13.75
N LEU A 472 17.98 4.06 -12.49
CA LEU A 472 18.19 2.96 -11.54
C LEU A 472 17.71 1.60 -12.09
N LEU A 473 16.53 1.58 -12.73
CA LEU A 473 15.94 0.39 -13.37
C LEU A 473 16.59 -0.02 -14.71
N LYS A 474 17.40 0.86 -15.33
CA LYS A 474 18.14 0.58 -16.57
C LYS A 474 19.54 0.04 -16.29
N GLU A 475 20.18 0.50 -15.20
CA GLU A 475 21.50 0.05 -14.77
C GLU A 475 21.47 -1.32 -14.05
N SER A 476 20.33 -1.69 -13.45
CA SER A 476 20.21 -2.86 -12.55
C SER A 476 19.53 -4.09 -13.17
N LYS A 477 19.85 -4.43 -14.42
CA LYS A 477 18.99 -5.21 -15.34
C LYS A 477 19.50 -6.61 -15.71
#